data_AF-A0AAX0XPK8-F1
#
_entry.id   AF-A0AAX0XPK8-F1
#
_cell.length_a   1.000
_cell.length_b   1.000
_cell.length_c   1.000
_cell.angle_alpha   90.00
_cell.angle_beta   90.00
_cell.angle_gamma   90.00
#
_symmetry.space_group_name_H-M   'P 1'
#
loop_
_entity.id
_entity.type
_entity.pdbx_description
1 polymer ?
#
loop_
_entity_poly.entity_id
_entity_poly.type
_entity_poly.pdbx_seq_one_letter_code
_entity_poly.pdbx_strand_id
1 'polypeptide(L)'
;MGKKYWLALANLIWLGCWPAAMVQASEGQVVVSNAAMQHDWYQNSTAEQARRELELQLQEAVLAQLHPDFYTLWKKLQAKPADQRGALYDEAFGKLARFQQAWRAMDLVSREQMQTLKLNLSKPLTHEPAGDNLLEQVRQLRPQVAEYDAVREEVRKLLALPMAKKWPTLTMPTLRAGEVSPELGQIRSILNELGDTAPRHDDATYDAETLQAVKQFQRRHGLTADGIIGRQTRSWLNTGPEVRASLLLRNLWRRDLVDQLSGARYVLVNIPDYRLSVVESGNEVFTSRVIVGKEQRATPILASEIRSIVLNPAWHVPRSILSKDILPKLGRDPAYLNREQFEVIDGEGNPVQFTEEGWQQALASGFPYRLRQKPGDHNALGRYKFYLPNNEAIYLHSTPRKALFEQGARAFSSGCIRVEHADDLAELLLADSRYQPDKVASILKETQTKWLPLTTPIPVFTVYWSSWIDEDGRQQLRNDIYGFDRVSYQSRLL
;
A
#
# COMPACT_ATOMS: atom_id res chain seq x y z
N MET A 1 18.76 15.97 -37.75
CA MET A 1 20.00 16.41 -37.07
C MET A 1 19.94 15.94 -35.63
N GLY A 2 20.82 15.01 -35.26
CA GLY A 2 20.71 14.21 -34.05
C GLY A 2 21.11 14.92 -32.75
N LYS A 3 20.52 14.48 -31.64
CA LYS A 3 21.08 14.62 -30.29
C LYS A 3 21.21 13.23 -29.68
N LYS A 4 22.46 12.87 -29.38
CA LYS A 4 22.87 11.63 -28.72
C LYS A 4 22.59 11.75 -27.22
N TYR A 5 21.92 10.77 -26.64
CA TYR A 5 21.89 10.51 -25.21
C TYR A 5 23.09 9.62 -24.87
N TRP A 6 23.89 10.02 -23.89
CA TRP A 6 24.91 9.17 -23.28
C TRP A 6 24.44 8.68 -21.92
N LEU A 7 24.62 7.37 -21.72
CA LEU A 7 24.39 6.62 -20.50
C LEU A 7 25.27 7.13 -19.35
N ALA A 8 24.75 7.00 -18.13
CA ALA A 8 25.56 6.78 -16.94
C ALA A 8 24.99 5.58 -16.17
N LEU A 9 25.60 4.41 -16.39
CA LEU A 9 25.61 3.25 -15.51
C LEU A 9 26.76 3.44 -14.52
N ALA A 10 26.50 3.42 -13.21
CA ALA A 10 27.45 2.94 -12.19
C ALA A 10 26.83 2.95 -10.78
N ASN A 11 26.77 1.75 -10.20
CA ASN A 11 27.19 1.38 -8.85
C ASN A 11 26.73 2.20 -7.63
N LEU A 12 25.93 1.56 -6.77
CA LEU A 12 26.03 1.68 -5.31
C LEU A 12 25.94 0.28 -4.68
N ILE A 13 27.04 -0.47 -4.79
CA ILE A 13 27.52 -1.32 -3.71
C ILE A 13 28.34 -0.39 -2.83
N TRP A 14 27.93 -0.12 -1.60
CA TRP A 14 28.82 0.33 -0.50
C TRP A 14 28.08 0.13 0.84
N LEU A 15 28.10 -1.13 1.30
CA LEU A 15 28.01 -1.48 2.72
C LEU A 15 29.43 -1.37 3.27
N GLY A 16 29.63 -0.53 4.29
CA GLY A 16 30.93 -0.34 4.93
C GLY A 16 30.81 -0.43 6.46
N CYS A 17 31.56 -1.40 7.00
CA CYS A 17 32.09 -1.51 8.36
C CYS A 17 31.28 -2.33 9.39
N TRP A 18 31.43 -3.67 9.33
CA TRP A 18 31.44 -4.57 10.49
C TRP A 18 32.78 -5.35 10.51
N PRO A 19 33.27 -5.79 11.69
CA PRO A 19 34.64 -6.27 11.85
C PRO A 19 34.85 -7.65 11.21
N ALA A 20 36.04 -7.81 10.62
CA ALA A 20 36.45 -8.98 9.87
C ALA A 20 36.55 -10.24 10.77
N ALA A 21 35.70 -11.22 10.51
CA ALA A 21 36.02 -12.63 10.66
C ALA A 21 36.17 -13.21 9.26
N MET A 22 37.35 -13.76 8.95
CA MET A 22 37.66 -14.35 7.65
C MET A 22 36.70 -15.49 7.33
N VAL A 23 35.93 -15.34 6.25
CA VAL A 23 35.28 -16.46 5.55
C VAL A 23 35.85 -16.44 4.14
N GLN A 24 36.61 -17.48 3.80
CA GLN A 24 37.05 -17.72 2.41
C GLN A 24 35.82 -17.97 1.55
N ALA A 25 35.51 -17.04 0.66
CA ALA A 25 34.48 -17.23 -0.37
C ALA A 25 35.09 -18.04 -1.52
N SER A 26 34.59 -19.25 -1.73
CA SER A 26 34.78 -19.99 -2.98
C SER A 26 33.91 -19.34 -4.07
N GLU A 27 34.51 -18.95 -5.19
CA GLU A 27 33.81 -18.49 -6.39
C GLU A 27 32.93 -19.62 -6.96
N GLY A 28 31.64 -19.60 -6.63
CA GLY A 28 30.64 -20.49 -7.24
C GLY A 28 30.25 -19.98 -8.63
N GLN A 29 30.44 -20.80 -9.66
CA GLN A 29 29.92 -20.54 -11.01
C GLN A 29 28.40 -20.31 -10.97
N VAL A 30 27.92 -19.21 -11.55
CA VAL A 30 26.49 -18.98 -11.80
C VAL A 30 26.06 -19.92 -12.94
N VAL A 31 25.44 -21.04 -12.60
CA VAL A 31 24.88 -21.99 -13.57
C VAL A 31 23.55 -21.44 -14.08
N VAL A 32 23.54 -20.89 -15.30
CA VAL A 32 22.30 -20.53 -16.00
C VAL A 32 21.66 -21.83 -16.51
N SER A 33 20.61 -22.32 -15.85
CA SER A 33 19.93 -23.54 -16.33
C SER A 33 19.02 -23.22 -17.52
N ASN A 34 19.41 -23.76 -18.68
CA ASN A 34 18.66 -23.72 -19.94
C ASN A 34 18.05 -25.09 -20.29
N ALA A 35 18.17 -26.08 -19.41
CA ALA A 35 17.55 -27.39 -19.62
C ALA A 35 16.02 -27.25 -19.50
N ALA A 36 15.28 -27.86 -20.42
CA ALA A 36 13.86 -28.06 -20.24
C ALA A 36 13.68 -28.90 -18.96
N MET A 37 13.19 -28.26 -17.89
CA MET A 37 12.87 -28.95 -16.65
C MET A 37 11.82 -30.02 -16.97
N GLN A 38 12.20 -31.28 -16.84
CA GLN A 38 11.34 -32.42 -17.09
C GLN A 38 11.21 -33.20 -15.78
N HIS A 39 10.05 -33.11 -15.14
CA HIS A 39 9.78 -33.83 -13.90
C HIS A 39 8.87 -35.03 -14.15
N ASP A 40 9.01 -36.07 -13.31
CA ASP A 40 8.05 -37.18 -13.28
C ASP A 40 6.90 -36.86 -12.30
N TRP A 41 5.83 -36.29 -12.85
CA TRP A 41 4.64 -35.85 -12.10
C TRP A 41 3.72 -36.98 -11.61
N TYR A 42 4.00 -38.24 -11.97
CA TYR A 42 3.14 -39.39 -11.68
C TYR A 42 3.86 -40.51 -10.91
N GLN A 43 5.13 -40.31 -10.56
CA GLN A 43 5.98 -41.36 -9.99
C GLN A 43 5.48 -41.92 -8.65
N ASN A 44 5.02 -41.07 -7.73
CA ASN A 44 4.72 -41.43 -6.35
C ASN A 44 3.75 -40.44 -5.67
N SER A 45 3.43 -40.69 -4.40
CA SER A 45 2.53 -39.85 -3.59
C SER A 45 3.05 -38.43 -3.35
N THR A 46 4.37 -38.20 -3.37
CA THR A 46 4.96 -36.87 -3.26
C THR A 46 4.75 -36.08 -4.56
N ALA A 47 4.93 -36.71 -5.72
CA ALA A 47 4.61 -36.12 -7.02
C ALA A 47 3.12 -35.79 -7.14
N GLU A 48 2.24 -36.61 -6.55
CA GLU A 48 0.82 -36.31 -6.41
C GLU A 48 0.53 -35.05 -5.58
N GLN A 49 1.19 -34.90 -4.45
CA GLN A 49 1.05 -33.69 -3.65
C GLN A 49 1.59 -32.46 -4.39
N ALA A 50 2.71 -32.62 -5.10
CA ALA A 50 3.32 -31.55 -5.88
C ALA A 50 2.42 -31.06 -7.02
N ARG A 51 1.79 -31.96 -7.80
CA ARG A 51 0.85 -31.56 -8.86
C ARG A 51 -0.38 -30.84 -8.31
N ARG A 52 -0.94 -31.31 -7.18
CA ARG A 52 -2.08 -30.64 -6.52
C ARG A 52 -1.71 -29.24 -6.03
N GLU A 53 -0.55 -29.12 -5.41
CA GLU A 53 -0.01 -27.83 -4.97
C GLU A 53 0.21 -26.88 -6.15
N LEU A 54 0.79 -27.36 -7.25
CA LEU A 54 1.03 -26.56 -8.45
C LEU A 54 -0.27 -26.09 -9.11
N GLU A 55 -1.28 -26.97 -9.19
CA GLU A 55 -2.61 -26.60 -9.70
C GLU A 55 -3.26 -25.50 -8.85
N LEU A 56 -3.15 -25.58 -7.52
CA LEU A 56 -3.64 -24.53 -6.60
C LEU A 56 -2.93 -23.19 -6.84
N GLN A 57 -1.60 -23.19 -6.91
CA GLN A 57 -0.84 -21.97 -7.18
C GLN A 57 -1.15 -21.36 -8.56
N LEU A 58 -1.35 -22.21 -9.58
CA LEU A 58 -1.75 -21.74 -10.91
C LEU A 58 -3.16 -21.12 -10.86
N GLN A 59 -4.11 -21.73 -10.16
CA GLN A 59 -5.45 -21.18 -9.96
C GLN A 59 -5.41 -19.82 -9.24
N GLU A 60 -4.60 -19.71 -8.19
CA GLU A 60 -4.36 -18.46 -7.47
C GLU A 60 -3.77 -17.38 -8.40
N ALA A 61 -2.79 -17.73 -9.23
CA ALA A 61 -2.19 -16.81 -10.19
C ALA A 61 -3.21 -16.32 -11.24
N VAL A 62 -4.16 -17.18 -11.65
CA VAL A 62 -5.28 -16.81 -12.52
C VAL A 62 -6.24 -15.87 -11.80
N LEU A 63 -6.67 -16.21 -10.59
CA LEU A 63 -7.58 -15.40 -9.77
C LEU A 63 -6.99 -14.01 -9.48
N ALA A 64 -5.71 -13.93 -9.13
CA ALA A 64 -4.99 -12.68 -8.91
C ALA A 64 -4.72 -11.90 -10.22
N GLN A 65 -4.96 -12.52 -11.38
CA GLN A 65 -4.72 -11.97 -12.71
C GLN A 65 -3.25 -11.52 -12.89
N LEU A 66 -2.31 -12.36 -12.46
CA LEU A 66 -0.88 -12.01 -12.45
C LEU A 66 -0.30 -11.91 -13.85
N HIS A 67 -0.69 -12.79 -14.77
CA HIS A 67 -0.17 -12.82 -16.13
C HIS A 67 -1.12 -13.60 -17.07
N PRO A 68 -1.32 -13.18 -18.34
CA PRO A 68 -2.21 -13.88 -19.30
C PRO A 68 -1.81 -15.34 -19.57
N ASP A 69 -0.53 -15.66 -19.50
CA ASP A 69 -0.04 -17.04 -19.68
C ASP A 69 -0.63 -18.01 -18.67
N PHE A 70 -0.88 -17.59 -17.42
CA PHE A 70 -1.44 -18.48 -16.41
C PHE A 70 -2.87 -18.88 -16.75
N TYR A 71 -3.68 -17.95 -17.25
CA TYR A 71 -5.03 -18.25 -17.72
C TYR A 71 -5.00 -19.19 -18.95
N THR A 72 -4.07 -18.95 -19.87
CA THR A 72 -3.89 -19.82 -21.04
C THR A 72 -3.49 -21.24 -20.64
N LEU A 73 -2.54 -21.36 -19.70
CA LEU A 73 -2.08 -22.63 -19.13
C LEU A 73 -3.21 -23.35 -18.41
N TRP A 74 -3.95 -22.64 -17.55
CA TRP A 74 -5.07 -23.20 -16.81
C TRP A 74 -6.11 -23.82 -17.75
N LYS A 75 -6.51 -23.10 -18.81
CA LYS A 75 -7.45 -23.65 -19.81
C LYS A 75 -6.91 -24.90 -20.51
N LYS A 76 -5.63 -24.90 -20.91
CA LYS A 76 -5.01 -26.09 -21.53
C LYS A 76 -5.01 -27.29 -20.57
N LEU A 77 -4.74 -27.03 -19.29
CA LEU A 77 -4.71 -28.04 -18.24
C LEU A 77 -6.10 -28.64 -18.02
N GLN A 78 -7.14 -27.80 -17.89
CA GLN A 78 -8.53 -28.25 -17.74
C GLN A 78 -9.03 -29.04 -18.96
N ALA A 79 -8.56 -28.72 -20.16
CA ALA A 79 -8.93 -29.43 -21.40
C ALA A 79 -8.22 -30.78 -21.59
N LYS A 80 -7.15 -31.07 -20.85
CA LYS A 80 -6.41 -32.33 -20.96
C LYS A 80 -6.81 -33.33 -19.86
N PRO A 81 -6.89 -34.65 -20.18
CA PRO A 81 -7.01 -35.71 -19.19
C PRO A 81 -5.90 -35.65 -18.14
N ALA A 82 -6.22 -35.99 -16.89
CA ALA A 82 -5.34 -35.79 -15.74
C ALA A 82 -4.00 -36.53 -15.85
N ASP A 83 -3.98 -37.69 -16.52
CA ASP A 83 -2.82 -38.55 -16.79
C ASP A 83 -1.92 -38.05 -17.93
N GLN A 84 -2.37 -37.05 -18.70
CA GLN A 84 -1.67 -36.51 -19.87
C GLN A 84 -1.20 -35.06 -19.68
N ARG A 85 -1.17 -34.58 -18.43
CA ARG A 85 -0.81 -33.20 -18.09
C ARG A 85 0.67 -32.96 -17.80
N GLY A 86 1.53 -33.99 -17.83
CA GLY A 86 2.94 -33.90 -17.40
C GLY A 86 3.71 -32.70 -17.99
N ALA A 87 3.73 -32.58 -19.31
CA ALA A 87 4.38 -31.44 -19.99
C ALA A 87 3.74 -30.08 -19.68
N LEU A 88 2.43 -30.03 -19.38
CA LEU A 88 1.77 -28.79 -18.95
C LEU A 88 2.14 -28.42 -17.51
N TYR A 89 2.37 -29.40 -16.63
CA TYR A 89 2.88 -29.14 -15.29
C TYR A 89 4.31 -28.59 -15.34
N ASP A 90 5.18 -29.13 -16.20
CA ASP A 90 6.51 -28.54 -16.43
C ASP A 90 6.42 -27.11 -16.97
N GLU A 91 5.52 -26.84 -17.92
CA GLU A 91 5.28 -25.49 -18.43
C GLU A 91 4.78 -24.55 -17.32
N ALA A 92 3.84 -25.00 -16.48
CA ALA A 92 3.29 -24.22 -15.37
C ALA A 92 4.34 -23.93 -14.28
N PHE A 93 5.07 -24.96 -13.84
CA PHE A 93 6.17 -24.85 -12.89
C PHE A 93 7.21 -23.84 -13.37
N GLY A 94 7.67 -23.99 -14.61
CA GLY A 94 8.66 -23.10 -15.19
C GLY A 94 8.18 -21.66 -15.33
N LYS A 95 6.90 -21.42 -15.67
CA LYS A 95 6.37 -20.04 -15.77
C LYS A 95 6.16 -19.41 -14.41
N LEU A 96 5.70 -20.16 -13.40
CA LEU A 96 5.57 -19.67 -12.03
C LEU A 96 6.94 -19.32 -11.43
N ALA A 97 7.95 -20.18 -11.63
CA ALA A 97 9.32 -19.91 -11.20
C ALA A 97 9.89 -18.63 -11.84
N ARG A 98 9.72 -18.47 -13.16
CA ARG A 98 10.19 -17.28 -13.88
C ARG A 98 9.41 -16.03 -13.51
N PHE A 99 8.12 -16.18 -13.21
CA PHE A 99 7.31 -15.08 -12.69
C PHE A 99 7.82 -14.64 -11.33
N GLN A 100 8.07 -15.56 -10.40
CA GLN A 100 8.61 -15.23 -9.08
C GLN A 100 9.97 -14.55 -9.19
N GLN A 101 10.87 -15.05 -10.04
CA GLN A 101 12.16 -14.41 -10.32
C GLN A 101 11.96 -12.98 -10.87
N ALA A 102 11.07 -12.82 -11.85
CA ALA A 102 10.79 -11.51 -12.44
C ALA A 102 10.15 -10.55 -11.44
N TRP A 103 9.20 -11.01 -10.64
CA TRP A 103 8.55 -10.28 -9.55
C TRP A 103 9.58 -9.76 -8.55
N ARG A 104 10.49 -10.63 -8.10
CA ARG A 104 11.56 -10.26 -7.16
C ARG A 104 12.61 -9.33 -7.76
N ALA A 105 12.70 -9.24 -9.08
CA ALA A 105 13.55 -8.27 -9.77
C ALA A 105 12.86 -6.92 -10.03
N MET A 106 11.54 -6.81 -9.86
CA MET A 106 10.80 -5.54 -10.01
C MET A 106 11.11 -4.58 -8.87
N ASP A 107 11.15 -3.29 -9.18
CA ASP A 107 11.14 -2.22 -8.19
C ASP A 107 9.80 -2.16 -7.43
N LEU A 108 9.82 -1.52 -6.26
CA LEU A 108 8.66 -1.46 -5.36
C LEU A 108 7.43 -0.83 -6.02
N VAL A 109 7.60 0.23 -6.83
CA VAL A 109 6.47 0.91 -7.50
C VAL A 109 5.78 -0.05 -8.47
N SER A 110 6.58 -0.74 -9.29
CA SER A 110 6.08 -1.71 -10.25
C SER A 110 5.35 -2.88 -9.58
N ARG A 111 5.80 -3.34 -8.41
CA ARG A 111 5.12 -4.39 -7.61
C ARG A 111 3.78 -3.91 -7.05
N GLU A 112 3.77 -2.77 -6.36
CA GLU A 112 2.55 -2.22 -5.77
C GLU A 112 1.48 -1.92 -6.83
N GLN A 113 1.89 -1.50 -8.03
CA GLN A 113 1.00 -1.29 -9.17
C GLN A 113 0.67 -2.56 -9.97
N MET A 114 1.19 -3.74 -9.58
CA MET A 114 1.00 -5.01 -10.29
C MET A 114 1.33 -4.90 -11.79
N GLN A 115 2.46 -4.29 -12.14
CA GLN A 115 2.93 -4.13 -13.53
C GLN A 115 3.47 -5.44 -14.12
N THR A 116 2.70 -6.52 -13.98
CA THR A 116 3.14 -7.89 -14.26
C THR A 116 2.75 -8.39 -15.65
N LEU A 117 1.74 -7.77 -16.28
CA LEU A 117 1.13 -8.27 -17.52
C LEU A 117 2.09 -8.38 -18.73
N LYS A 118 3.24 -7.69 -18.68
CA LYS A 118 4.24 -7.67 -19.75
C LYS A 118 5.56 -8.35 -19.36
N LEU A 119 5.60 -9.06 -18.23
CA LEU A 119 6.81 -9.75 -17.80
C LEU A 119 7.18 -10.83 -18.82
N ASN A 120 8.46 -10.91 -19.18
CA ASN A 120 8.95 -11.95 -20.08
C ASN A 120 9.20 -13.24 -19.29
N LEU A 121 8.20 -14.13 -19.30
CA LEU A 121 8.27 -15.46 -18.67
C LEU A 121 9.00 -16.51 -19.50
N SER A 122 9.75 -16.12 -20.53
CA SER A 122 10.65 -17.00 -21.30
C SER A 122 12.12 -16.82 -20.91
N LYS A 123 12.44 -15.86 -20.03
CA LYS A 123 13.82 -15.68 -19.56
C LYS A 123 14.31 -16.91 -18.79
N PRO A 124 15.57 -17.33 -18.96
CA PRO A 124 16.14 -18.42 -18.18
C PRO A 124 16.08 -18.14 -16.67
N LEU A 125 15.97 -19.21 -15.89
CA LEU A 125 16.13 -19.11 -14.44
C LEU A 125 17.61 -18.91 -14.13
N THR A 126 17.87 -18.06 -13.14
CA THR A 126 19.22 -17.88 -12.57
C THR A 126 19.54 -18.98 -11.58
N HIS A 127 18.50 -19.48 -10.88
CA HIS A 127 18.57 -20.58 -9.94
C HIS A 127 17.30 -21.42 -10.08
N GLU A 128 17.45 -22.73 -10.01
CA GLU A 128 16.28 -23.62 -9.94
C GLU A 128 15.64 -23.53 -8.55
N PRO A 129 14.32 -23.69 -8.43
CA PRO A 129 13.66 -23.75 -7.13
C PRO A 129 14.29 -24.86 -6.27
N ALA A 130 14.74 -24.51 -5.07
CA ALA A 130 15.40 -25.45 -4.17
C ALA A 130 14.40 -26.45 -3.55
N GLY A 131 14.89 -27.61 -3.11
CA GLY A 131 14.11 -28.61 -2.39
C GLY A 131 14.62 -30.02 -2.64
N ASP A 132 14.53 -30.86 -1.61
CA ASP A 132 14.99 -32.26 -1.65
C ASP A 132 14.07 -33.14 -2.53
N ASN A 133 12.87 -32.65 -2.82
CA ASN A 133 11.87 -33.31 -3.66
C ASN A 133 10.99 -32.30 -4.42
N LEU A 134 10.24 -32.80 -5.41
CA LEU A 134 9.38 -31.98 -6.26
C LEU A 134 8.33 -31.15 -5.49
N LEU A 135 7.78 -31.67 -4.39
CA LEU A 135 6.80 -30.93 -3.60
C LEU A 135 7.43 -29.70 -2.94
N GLU A 136 8.64 -29.84 -2.39
CA GLU A 136 9.39 -28.71 -1.83
C GLU A 136 9.73 -27.68 -2.89
N GLN A 137 10.18 -28.12 -4.07
CA GLN A 137 10.47 -27.23 -5.20
C GLN A 137 9.23 -26.45 -5.63
N VAL A 138 8.06 -27.10 -5.72
CA VAL A 138 6.79 -26.42 -6.02
C VAL A 138 6.41 -25.45 -4.90
N ARG A 139 6.61 -25.79 -3.63
CA ARG A 139 6.31 -24.87 -2.50
C ARG A 139 7.21 -23.62 -2.51
N GLN A 140 8.43 -23.72 -3.02
CA GLN A 140 9.31 -22.56 -3.18
C GLN A 140 8.77 -21.52 -4.17
N LEU A 141 7.81 -21.88 -5.05
CA LEU A 141 7.21 -20.94 -6.00
C LEU A 141 6.18 -19.99 -5.37
N ARG A 142 5.73 -20.26 -4.14
CA ARG A 142 4.79 -19.41 -3.40
C ARG A 142 5.41 -18.04 -3.09
N PRO A 143 4.61 -16.97 -2.95
CA PRO A 143 4.97 -15.81 -2.15
C PRO A 143 5.47 -16.26 -0.77
N GLN A 144 6.60 -15.73 -0.34
CA GLN A 144 7.20 -16.05 0.96
C GLN A 144 6.71 -14.99 1.95
N VAL A 145 5.50 -15.24 2.45
CA VAL A 145 4.82 -14.39 3.43
C VAL A 145 4.18 -15.27 4.49
N ALA A 146 4.28 -14.86 5.76
CA ALA A 146 3.78 -15.63 6.89
C ALA A 146 2.28 -16.01 6.77
N GLU A 147 1.45 -15.13 6.21
CA GLU A 147 0.01 -15.36 6.09
C GLU A 147 -0.43 -16.21 4.88
N TYR A 148 0.49 -16.76 4.09
CA TYR A 148 0.16 -17.44 2.81
C TYR A 148 -0.96 -18.48 2.96
N ASP A 149 -0.82 -19.41 3.91
CA ASP A 149 -1.80 -20.48 4.10
C ASP A 149 -3.14 -19.95 4.63
N ALA A 150 -3.13 -18.89 5.46
CA ALA A 150 -4.36 -18.24 5.94
C ALA A 150 -5.12 -17.56 4.79
N VAL A 151 -4.40 -16.89 3.89
CA VAL A 151 -4.98 -16.27 2.70
C VAL A 151 -5.54 -17.32 1.75
N ARG A 152 -4.81 -18.42 1.51
CA ARG A 152 -5.30 -19.53 0.68
C ARG A 152 -6.59 -20.13 1.25
N GLU A 153 -6.63 -20.35 2.55
CA GLU A 153 -7.81 -20.89 3.22
C GLU A 153 -9.01 -19.92 3.12
N GLU A 154 -8.78 -18.62 3.26
CA GLU A 154 -9.86 -17.63 3.07
C GLU A 154 -10.34 -17.56 1.61
N VAL A 155 -9.44 -17.62 0.63
CA VAL A 155 -9.79 -17.72 -0.79
C VAL A 155 -10.67 -18.95 -1.04
N ARG A 156 -10.30 -20.10 -0.46
CA ARG A 156 -11.09 -21.33 -0.57
C ARG A 156 -12.48 -21.16 0.03
N LYS A 157 -12.61 -20.54 1.21
CA LYS A 157 -13.90 -20.25 1.86
C LYS A 157 -14.75 -19.32 0.99
N LEU A 158 -14.18 -18.23 0.50
CA LEU A 158 -14.86 -17.26 -0.36
C LEU A 158 -15.44 -17.93 -1.62
N LEU A 159 -14.65 -18.74 -2.31
CA LEU A 159 -15.08 -19.42 -3.53
C LEU A 159 -16.09 -20.56 -3.26
N ALA A 160 -16.13 -21.09 -2.04
CA ALA A 160 -17.06 -22.13 -1.61
C ALA A 160 -18.36 -21.57 -1.01
N LEU A 161 -18.51 -20.25 -0.88
CA LEU A 161 -19.72 -19.64 -0.36
C LEU A 161 -20.95 -20.09 -1.17
N PRO A 162 -22.05 -20.51 -0.52
CA PRO A 162 -23.31 -20.86 -1.19
C PRO A 162 -23.74 -19.88 -2.29
N MET A 163 -23.57 -18.57 -2.06
CA MET A 163 -23.94 -17.51 -2.99
C MET A 163 -22.87 -17.16 -4.04
N ALA A 164 -21.67 -17.76 -3.99
CA ALA A 164 -20.53 -17.37 -4.84
C ALA A 164 -20.84 -17.42 -6.34
N LYS A 165 -21.53 -18.48 -6.80
CA LYS A 165 -21.86 -18.67 -8.23
C LYS A 165 -22.79 -17.60 -8.80
N LYS A 166 -23.62 -16.99 -7.96
CA LYS A 166 -24.59 -15.98 -8.37
C LYS A 166 -24.72 -14.93 -7.27
N TRP A 167 -23.68 -14.11 -7.14
CA TRP A 167 -23.69 -13.02 -6.18
C TRP A 167 -24.77 -11.98 -6.55
N PRO A 168 -25.59 -11.54 -5.59
CA PRO A 168 -26.66 -10.56 -5.83
C PRO A 168 -26.10 -9.18 -6.23
N THR A 169 -26.88 -8.43 -6.99
CA THR A 169 -26.59 -7.03 -7.32
C THR A 169 -27.72 -6.15 -6.78
N LEU A 170 -27.39 -5.34 -5.77
CA LEU A 170 -28.30 -4.40 -5.12
C LEU A 170 -28.37 -3.10 -5.93
N THR A 171 -29.58 -2.73 -6.35
CA THR A 171 -29.88 -1.47 -7.05
C THR A 171 -30.97 -0.72 -6.29
N MET A 172 -30.56 0.02 -5.26
CA MET A 172 -31.44 0.69 -4.30
C MET A 172 -30.92 2.10 -4.00
N PRO A 173 -31.76 3.06 -3.55
CA PRO A 173 -31.27 4.34 -3.04
C PRO A 173 -30.43 4.17 -1.76
N THR A 174 -29.98 5.29 -1.18
CA THR A 174 -29.33 5.23 0.14
C THR A 174 -30.35 4.79 1.18
N LEU A 175 -29.98 3.84 2.05
CA LEU A 175 -30.83 3.32 3.12
C LEU A 175 -30.27 3.67 4.49
N ARG A 176 -31.12 4.16 5.38
CA ARG A 176 -30.83 4.58 6.76
C ARG A 176 -31.63 3.76 7.77
N ALA A 177 -31.12 3.65 9.00
CA ALA A 177 -31.81 2.92 10.07
C ALA A 177 -33.26 3.40 10.23
N GLY A 178 -34.19 2.46 10.41
CA GLY A 178 -35.62 2.70 10.50
C GLY A 178 -36.35 2.81 9.16
N GLU A 179 -35.65 2.95 8.03
CA GLU A 179 -36.26 2.95 6.71
C GLU A 179 -36.60 1.52 6.25
N VAL A 180 -37.45 1.42 5.22
CA VAL A 180 -37.92 0.17 4.65
C VAL A 180 -37.33 -0.02 3.26
N SER A 181 -36.85 -1.22 2.93
CA SER A 181 -36.36 -1.57 1.59
C SER A 181 -36.61 -3.05 1.27
N PRO A 182 -37.11 -3.37 0.06
CA PRO A 182 -37.29 -4.76 -0.36
C PRO A 182 -35.97 -5.53 -0.51
N GLU A 183 -34.83 -4.83 -0.60
CA GLU A 183 -33.51 -5.43 -0.69
C GLU A 183 -32.93 -5.86 0.67
N LEU A 184 -33.59 -5.54 1.79
CA LEU A 184 -32.99 -5.73 3.11
C LEU A 184 -32.74 -7.21 3.47
N GLY A 185 -33.67 -8.11 3.12
CA GLY A 185 -33.45 -9.55 3.28
C GLY A 185 -32.21 -10.04 2.50
N GLN A 186 -31.99 -9.50 1.30
CA GLN A 186 -30.80 -9.79 0.50
C GLN A 186 -29.52 -9.22 1.13
N ILE A 187 -29.59 -8.01 1.71
CA ILE A 187 -28.47 -7.37 2.43
C ILE A 187 -28.08 -8.21 3.65
N ARG A 188 -29.05 -8.62 4.48
CA ARG A 188 -28.80 -9.49 5.64
C ARG A 188 -28.19 -10.83 5.23
N SER A 189 -28.66 -11.40 4.11
CA SER A 189 -28.08 -12.63 3.55
C SER A 189 -26.61 -12.43 3.16
N ILE A 190 -26.28 -11.34 2.46
CA ILE A 190 -24.88 -11.00 2.11
C ILE A 190 -24.03 -10.81 3.37
N LEU A 191 -24.52 -10.06 4.36
CA LEU A 191 -23.80 -9.82 5.61
C LEU A 191 -23.52 -11.13 6.36
N ASN A 192 -24.51 -12.03 6.45
CA ASN A 192 -24.36 -13.34 7.08
C ASN A 192 -23.40 -14.25 6.32
N GLU A 193 -23.50 -14.28 4.99
CA GLU A 193 -22.60 -15.04 4.12
C GLU A 193 -21.13 -14.61 4.29
N LEU A 194 -20.90 -13.32 4.57
CA LEU A 194 -19.57 -12.73 4.81
C LEU A 194 -19.17 -12.69 6.29
N GLY A 195 -20.00 -13.22 7.21
CA GLY A 195 -19.67 -13.34 8.64
C GLY A 195 -19.96 -12.11 9.52
N ASP A 196 -20.70 -11.11 9.04
CA ASP A 196 -21.05 -9.89 9.80
C ASP A 196 -22.25 -10.05 10.77
N THR A 197 -22.80 -11.27 10.89
CA THR A 197 -23.88 -11.65 11.84
C THR A 197 -25.06 -10.67 11.86
N ALA A 198 -25.88 -10.73 10.82
CA ALA A 198 -27.13 -9.97 10.71
C ALA A 198 -28.33 -10.85 11.13
N PRO A 199 -29.46 -10.27 11.59
CA PRO A 199 -30.65 -11.05 11.89
C PRO A 199 -31.16 -11.82 10.66
N ARG A 200 -31.81 -12.97 10.89
CA ARG A 200 -32.26 -13.90 9.82
C ARG A 200 -33.75 -13.80 9.48
N HIS A 201 -34.41 -12.70 9.81
CA HIS A 201 -35.79 -12.46 9.39
C HIS A 201 -35.86 -11.75 8.03
N ASP A 202 -36.95 -12.01 7.31
CA ASP A 202 -37.17 -11.57 5.93
C ASP A 202 -38.08 -10.35 5.83
N ASP A 203 -38.10 -9.50 6.87
CA ASP A 203 -38.82 -8.23 6.78
C ASP A 203 -38.01 -7.18 6.00
N ALA A 204 -38.69 -6.10 5.61
CA ALA A 204 -38.10 -5.00 4.88
C ALA A 204 -37.58 -3.87 5.79
N THR A 205 -37.64 -4.00 7.13
CA THR A 205 -37.39 -2.89 8.06
C THR A 205 -35.95 -2.85 8.53
N TYR A 206 -35.25 -1.74 8.32
CA TYR A 206 -33.86 -1.61 8.74
C TYR A 206 -33.71 -1.41 10.25
N ASP A 207 -33.69 -2.53 10.98
CA ASP A 207 -33.62 -2.60 12.43
C ASP A 207 -32.23 -2.28 13.02
N ALA A 208 -32.18 -2.22 14.35
CA ALA A 208 -30.96 -1.91 15.11
C ALA A 208 -29.89 -3.00 15.05
N GLU A 209 -30.25 -4.27 14.84
CA GLU A 209 -29.29 -5.39 14.79
C GLU A 209 -28.57 -5.42 13.44
N THR A 210 -29.33 -5.26 12.35
CA THR A 210 -28.83 -5.06 10.99
C THR A 210 -27.94 -3.81 10.94
N LEU A 211 -28.31 -2.73 11.66
CA LEU A 211 -27.48 -1.53 11.76
C LEU A 211 -26.09 -1.84 12.33
N GLN A 212 -25.99 -2.68 13.36
CA GLN A 212 -24.70 -3.08 13.92
C GLN A 212 -23.90 -3.95 12.96
N ALA A 213 -24.54 -4.89 12.26
CA ALA A 213 -23.90 -5.72 11.24
C ALA A 213 -23.33 -4.86 10.09
N VAL A 214 -24.09 -3.86 9.62
CA VAL A 214 -23.60 -2.92 8.61
C VAL A 214 -22.44 -2.07 9.13
N LYS A 215 -22.46 -1.65 10.39
CA LYS A 215 -21.32 -0.92 10.98
C LYS A 215 -20.06 -1.79 11.05
N GLN A 216 -20.18 -3.07 11.41
CA GLN A 216 -19.06 -4.02 11.36
C GLN A 216 -18.52 -4.17 9.95
N PHE A 217 -19.42 -4.38 8.97
CA PHE A 217 -19.08 -4.41 7.56
C PHE A 217 -18.35 -3.13 7.13
N GLN A 218 -18.86 -1.95 7.47
CA GLN A 218 -18.23 -0.68 7.12
C GLN A 218 -16.81 -0.56 7.70
N ARG A 219 -16.60 -0.93 8.97
CA ARG A 219 -15.26 -0.90 9.61
C ARG A 219 -14.26 -1.77 8.87
N ARG A 220 -14.61 -3.02 8.55
CA ARG A 220 -13.69 -3.93 7.83
C ARG A 220 -13.41 -3.53 6.37
N HIS A 221 -14.22 -2.63 5.82
CA HIS A 221 -13.99 -2.01 4.50
C HIS A 221 -13.34 -0.61 4.56
N GLY A 222 -12.94 -0.15 5.76
CA GLY A 222 -12.33 1.17 5.96
C GLY A 222 -13.28 2.35 5.69
N LEU A 223 -14.60 2.13 5.81
CA LEU A 223 -15.62 3.16 5.64
C LEU A 223 -15.97 3.81 6.98
N THR A 224 -16.62 4.98 6.92
CA THR A 224 -17.27 5.55 8.11
C THR A 224 -18.35 4.58 8.60
N ALA A 225 -18.24 4.13 9.85
CA ALA A 225 -19.16 3.16 10.48
C ALA A 225 -20.44 3.84 11.01
N ASP A 226 -21.14 4.57 10.14
CA ASP A 226 -22.38 5.30 10.45
C ASP A 226 -23.63 4.43 10.34
N GLY A 227 -23.53 3.26 9.71
CA GLY A 227 -24.63 2.36 9.43
C GLY A 227 -25.49 2.76 8.23
N ILE A 228 -25.10 3.80 7.49
CA ILE A 228 -25.82 4.24 6.29
C ILE A 228 -25.35 3.38 5.10
N ILE A 229 -26.29 2.71 4.44
CA ILE A 229 -26.01 1.95 3.22
C ILE A 229 -26.03 2.93 2.04
N GLY A 230 -24.97 3.74 1.95
CA GLY A 230 -24.72 4.66 0.85
C GLY A 230 -24.04 3.98 -0.34
N ARG A 231 -23.62 4.79 -1.32
CA ARG A 231 -22.99 4.29 -2.57
C ARG A 231 -21.77 3.38 -2.32
N GLN A 232 -20.88 3.74 -1.38
CA GLN A 232 -19.68 2.96 -1.12
C GLN A 232 -20.00 1.63 -0.40
N THR A 233 -20.82 1.66 0.65
CA THR A 233 -21.30 0.45 1.34
C THR A 233 -21.98 -0.51 0.35
N ARG A 234 -22.89 0.01 -0.48
CA ARG A 234 -23.58 -0.78 -1.53
C ARG A 234 -22.61 -1.33 -2.57
N SER A 235 -21.60 -0.56 -2.98
CA SER A 235 -20.56 -1.04 -3.91
C SER A 235 -19.85 -2.26 -3.34
N TRP A 236 -19.47 -2.24 -2.06
CA TRP A 236 -18.83 -3.38 -1.41
C TRP A 236 -19.78 -4.56 -1.20
N LEU A 237 -21.05 -4.33 -0.86
CA LEU A 237 -22.05 -5.41 -0.78
C LEU A 237 -22.23 -6.11 -2.15
N ASN A 238 -22.12 -5.36 -3.24
CA ASN A 238 -22.17 -5.89 -4.61
C ASN A 238 -20.86 -6.57 -5.06
N THR A 239 -19.76 -6.46 -4.29
CA THR A 239 -18.49 -7.12 -4.60
C THR A 239 -18.57 -8.60 -4.21
N GLY A 240 -18.63 -9.47 -5.22
CA GLY A 240 -18.69 -10.92 -5.05
C GLY A 240 -17.38 -11.58 -4.61
N PRO A 241 -17.41 -12.89 -4.28
CA PRO A 241 -16.28 -13.57 -3.63
C PRO A 241 -15.05 -13.72 -4.51
N GLU A 242 -15.19 -13.89 -5.83
CA GLU A 242 -14.05 -13.96 -6.76
C GLU A 242 -13.21 -12.68 -6.74
N VAL A 243 -13.85 -11.50 -6.73
CA VAL A 243 -13.15 -10.21 -6.65
C VAL A 243 -12.46 -10.07 -5.30
N ARG A 244 -13.11 -10.48 -4.21
CA ARG A 244 -12.53 -10.50 -2.86
C ARG A 244 -11.30 -11.40 -2.77
N ALA A 245 -11.36 -12.59 -3.35
CA ALA A 245 -10.25 -13.53 -3.44
C ALA A 245 -9.09 -12.97 -4.27
N SER A 246 -9.40 -12.36 -5.43
CA SER A 246 -8.42 -11.71 -6.29
C SER A 246 -7.68 -10.58 -5.55
N LEU A 247 -8.40 -9.73 -4.82
CA LEU A 247 -7.80 -8.66 -4.01
C LEU A 247 -6.87 -9.23 -2.93
N LEU A 248 -7.27 -10.27 -2.21
CA LEU A 248 -6.39 -10.94 -1.23
C LEU A 248 -5.11 -11.45 -1.88
N LEU A 249 -5.23 -12.20 -2.97
CA LEU A 249 -4.07 -12.81 -3.64
C LEU A 249 -3.14 -11.77 -4.27
N ARG A 250 -3.66 -10.68 -4.85
CA ARG A 250 -2.84 -9.57 -5.35
C ARG A 250 -2.03 -8.91 -4.23
N ASN A 251 -2.69 -8.64 -3.10
CA ASN A 251 -2.03 -8.02 -1.96
C ASN A 251 -1.05 -8.98 -1.26
N LEU A 252 -1.29 -10.29 -1.31
CA LEU A 252 -0.33 -11.31 -0.87
C LEU A 252 1.00 -11.19 -1.62
N TRP A 253 0.96 -11.03 -2.95
CA TRP A 253 2.17 -10.79 -3.75
C TRP A 253 2.84 -9.46 -3.42
N ARG A 254 2.08 -8.36 -3.24
CA ARG A 254 2.64 -7.06 -2.80
C ARG A 254 3.41 -7.17 -1.48
N ARG A 255 2.96 -8.04 -0.58
CA ARG A 255 3.55 -8.27 0.74
C ARG A 255 4.78 -9.19 0.74
N ASP A 256 5.12 -9.85 -0.37
CA ASP A 256 6.35 -10.68 -0.57
C ASP A 256 7.67 -9.90 -0.38
N LEU A 257 7.60 -8.59 -0.08
CA LEU A 257 8.74 -7.77 0.35
C LEU A 257 8.95 -7.75 1.87
N VAL A 258 7.90 -7.88 2.68
CA VAL A 258 7.92 -7.58 4.12
C VAL A 258 8.84 -8.53 4.89
N ASP A 259 8.93 -9.79 4.47
CA ASP A 259 9.78 -10.77 5.13
C ASP A 259 11.28 -10.52 4.88
N GLN A 260 11.62 -9.71 3.86
CA GLN A 260 12.99 -9.21 3.64
C GLN A 260 13.38 -8.10 4.64
N LEU A 261 12.42 -7.56 5.39
CA LEU A 261 12.62 -6.53 6.43
C LEU A 261 12.67 -7.15 7.84
N SER A 262 12.64 -8.48 7.96
CA SER A 262 12.64 -9.19 9.23
C SER A 262 13.87 -8.82 10.08
N GLY A 263 13.63 -8.35 11.30
CA GLY A 263 14.66 -8.00 12.29
C GLY A 263 15.04 -6.52 12.40
N ALA A 264 14.59 -5.65 11.49
CA ALA A 264 14.83 -4.20 11.60
C ALA A 264 13.59 -3.45 12.11
N ARG A 265 13.79 -2.37 12.88
CA ARG A 265 12.72 -1.40 13.17
C ARG A 265 12.45 -0.57 11.92
N TYR A 266 11.20 -0.48 11.46
CA TYR A 266 10.81 0.33 10.30
C TYR A 266 9.45 0.99 10.46
N VAL A 267 9.22 2.04 9.66
CA VAL A 267 7.94 2.74 9.54
C VAL A 267 7.25 2.29 8.25
N LEU A 268 6.00 1.86 8.36
CA LEU A 268 5.18 1.46 7.22
C LEU A 268 3.95 2.38 7.14
N VAL A 269 3.71 2.94 5.98
CA VAL A 269 2.49 3.71 5.69
C VAL A 269 1.67 2.96 4.65
N ASN A 270 0.58 2.34 5.08
CA ASN A 270 -0.37 1.73 4.15
C ASN A 270 -1.35 2.79 3.66
N ILE A 271 -1.17 3.20 2.40
CA ILE A 271 -1.88 4.33 1.79
C ILE A 271 -3.41 4.14 1.78
N PRO A 272 -3.98 3.05 1.22
CA PRO A 272 -5.43 2.85 1.18
C PRO A 272 -6.06 2.57 2.57
N ASP A 273 -5.27 2.11 3.54
CA ASP A 273 -5.71 1.95 4.94
C ASP A 273 -5.65 3.25 5.74
N TYR A 274 -4.97 4.28 5.20
CA TYR A 274 -4.73 5.54 5.90
C TYR A 274 -4.14 5.33 7.30
N ARG A 275 -3.19 4.41 7.40
CA ARG A 275 -2.55 3.99 8.65
C ARG A 275 -1.03 4.00 8.51
N LEU A 276 -0.38 4.43 9.58
CA LEU A 276 1.04 4.26 9.80
C LEU A 276 1.24 3.25 10.92
N SER A 277 2.25 2.40 10.76
CA SER A 277 2.70 1.43 11.75
C SER A 277 4.20 1.53 11.94
N VAL A 278 4.68 1.42 13.17
CA VAL A 278 6.11 1.15 13.45
C VAL A 278 6.20 -0.31 13.84
N VAL A 279 7.01 -1.05 13.10
CA VAL A 279 7.22 -2.48 13.31
C VAL A 279 8.63 -2.70 13.83
N GLU A 280 8.78 -3.53 14.85
CA GLU A 280 10.04 -3.93 15.44
C GLU A 280 10.03 -5.43 15.71
N SER A 281 11.04 -6.13 15.18
CA SER A 281 11.15 -7.59 15.30
C SER A 281 9.86 -8.34 14.89
N GLY A 282 9.16 -7.84 13.87
CA GLY A 282 7.92 -8.41 13.36
C GLY A 282 6.65 -7.99 14.12
N ASN A 283 6.77 -7.27 15.24
CA ASN A 283 5.62 -6.82 16.03
C ASN A 283 5.33 -5.35 15.77
N GLU A 284 4.05 -5.00 15.66
CA GLU A 284 3.65 -3.60 15.64
C GLU A 284 3.77 -2.99 17.05
N VAL A 285 4.66 -2.00 17.20
CA VAL A 285 4.90 -1.33 18.49
C VAL A 285 4.23 0.05 18.59
N PHE A 286 3.76 0.58 17.46
CA PHE A 286 3.00 1.83 17.40
C PHE A 286 2.16 1.90 16.14
N THR A 287 0.99 2.55 16.24
CA THR A 287 0.18 2.91 15.09
C THR A 287 -0.43 4.29 15.21
N SER A 288 -0.66 4.93 14.07
CA SER A 288 -1.36 6.21 13.97
C SER A 288 -2.19 6.25 12.69
N ARG A 289 -3.34 6.93 12.73
CA ARG A 289 -4.02 7.31 11.49
C ARG A 289 -3.16 8.31 10.73
N VAL A 290 -3.29 8.28 9.40
CA VAL A 290 -2.66 9.26 8.51
C VAL A 290 -3.65 9.89 7.55
N ILE A 291 -3.26 11.04 6.98
CA ILE A 291 -3.89 11.67 5.81
C ILE A 291 -2.88 11.64 4.68
N VAL A 292 -3.31 11.13 3.53
CA VAL A 292 -2.49 10.94 2.32
C VAL A 292 -2.96 11.85 1.19
N GLY A 293 -2.25 11.82 0.06
CA GLY A 293 -2.53 12.61 -1.12
C GLY A 293 -3.89 12.34 -1.74
N LYS A 294 -4.48 13.35 -2.39
CA LYS A 294 -5.62 13.15 -3.31
C LYS A 294 -5.18 12.36 -4.53
N GLU A 295 -6.11 11.75 -5.27
CA GLU A 295 -5.80 11.00 -6.51
C GLU A 295 -4.94 11.81 -7.50
N GLN A 296 -5.24 13.10 -7.72
CA GLN A 296 -4.49 13.96 -8.65
C GLN A 296 -3.11 14.41 -8.11
N ARG A 297 -2.84 14.15 -6.83
CA ARG A 297 -1.61 14.50 -6.10
C ARG A 297 -1.27 13.34 -5.16
N ALA A 298 -1.24 12.13 -5.72
CA ALA A 298 -1.14 10.90 -4.97
C ALA A 298 0.13 10.88 -4.11
N THR A 299 0.04 10.30 -2.91
CA THR A 299 1.23 9.93 -2.16
C THR A 299 1.94 8.83 -2.96
N PRO A 300 3.22 9.00 -3.32
CA PRO A 300 3.93 8.00 -4.12
C PRO A 300 4.24 6.77 -3.28
N ILE A 301 4.46 5.66 -3.98
CA ILE A 301 5.08 4.45 -3.43
C ILE A 301 6.58 4.72 -3.31
N LEU A 302 7.13 4.53 -2.12
CA LEU A 302 8.52 4.85 -1.82
C LEU A 302 9.14 3.87 -0.83
N ALA A 303 10.43 3.65 -0.99
CA ALA A 303 11.32 3.10 0.02
C ALA A 303 12.40 4.15 0.32
N SER A 304 12.51 4.58 1.58
CA SER A 304 13.45 5.59 2.03
C SER A 304 13.81 5.34 3.50
N GLU A 305 14.36 6.34 4.18
CA GLU A 305 14.70 6.28 5.60
C GLU A 305 14.47 7.64 6.26
N ILE A 306 13.97 7.62 7.50
CA ILE A 306 13.91 8.79 8.36
C ILE A 306 15.32 9.04 8.88
N ARG A 307 15.90 10.18 8.53
CA ARG A 307 17.23 10.60 9.01
C ARG A 307 17.18 11.61 10.15
N SER A 308 16.10 12.37 10.24
CA SER A 308 15.98 13.42 11.26
C SER A 308 14.52 13.73 11.56
N ILE A 309 14.28 14.11 12.81
CA ILE A 309 13.04 14.74 13.23
C ILE A 309 13.28 16.25 13.33
N VAL A 310 12.46 17.02 12.64
CA VAL A 310 12.53 18.48 12.61
C VAL A 310 11.42 19.02 13.51
N LEU A 311 11.81 19.61 14.62
CA LEU A 311 10.92 20.30 15.54
C LEU A 311 10.72 21.74 15.08
N ASN A 312 9.50 22.23 15.25
CA ASN A 312 9.08 23.58 14.84
C ASN A 312 9.47 23.88 13.39
N PRO A 313 9.09 23.04 12.41
CA PRO A 313 9.53 23.22 11.04
C PRO A 313 8.94 24.50 10.43
N ALA A 314 9.78 25.32 9.81
CA ALA A 314 9.29 26.29 8.82
C ALA A 314 8.76 25.54 7.59
N TRP A 315 7.67 26.01 6.98
CA TRP A 315 7.12 25.39 5.77
C TRP A 315 7.47 26.20 4.53
N HIS A 316 8.40 25.68 3.73
CA HIS A 316 8.68 26.19 2.39
C HIS A 316 7.63 25.65 1.43
N VAL A 317 6.79 26.53 0.91
CA VAL A 317 5.65 26.15 0.08
C VAL A 317 6.15 25.68 -1.30
N PRO A 318 5.83 24.44 -1.74
CA PRO A 318 6.12 23.99 -3.09
C PRO A 318 5.45 24.87 -4.14
N ARG A 319 6.13 25.12 -5.27
CA ARG A 319 5.60 25.96 -6.37
C ARG A 319 4.20 25.56 -6.83
N SER A 320 3.92 24.26 -6.86
CA SER A 320 2.60 23.73 -7.24
C SER A 320 1.49 24.09 -6.25
N ILE A 321 1.76 24.07 -4.95
CA ILE A 321 0.80 24.46 -3.90
C ILE A 321 0.63 25.98 -3.89
N LEU A 322 1.72 26.72 -4.06
CA LEU A 322 1.70 28.17 -4.19
C LEU A 322 0.73 28.60 -5.29
N SER A 323 0.90 28.05 -6.51
CA SER A 323 0.08 28.43 -7.66
C SER A 323 -1.36 27.92 -7.59
N LYS A 324 -1.57 26.66 -7.16
CA LYS A 324 -2.89 26.03 -7.20
C LYS A 324 -3.78 26.33 -5.98
N ASP A 325 -3.17 26.57 -4.81
CA ASP A 325 -3.91 26.65 -3.55
C ASP A 325 -3.78 28.01 -2.84
N ILE A 326 -2.61 28.68 -2.89
CA ILE A 326 -2.36 29.92 -2.13
C ILE A 326 -2.70 31.17 -2.95
N LEU A 327 -2.15 31.32 -4.17
CA LEU A 327 -2.41 32.51 -5.00
C LEU A 327 -3.91 32.77 -5.24
N PRO A 328 -4.76 31.74 -5.48
CA PRO A 328 -6.20 31.96 -5.61
C PRO A 328 -6.88 32.50 -4.34
N LYS A 329 -6.34 32.18 -3.15
CA LYS A 329 -6.85 32.73 -1.88
C LYS A 329 -6.37 34.15 -1.67
N LEU A 330 -5.12 34.42 -2.02
CA LEU A 330 -4.54 35.76 -1.92
C LEU A 330 -5.29 36.77 -2.81
N GLY A 331 -5.70 36.36 -4.01
CA GLY A 331 -6.52 37.19 -4.90
C GLY A 331 -7.91 37.52 -4.35
N ARG A 332 -8.41 36.75 -3.36
CA ARG A 332 -9.69 37.01 -2.68
C ARG A 332 -9.51 37.76 -1.37
N ASP A 333 -8.37 37.57 -0.71
CA ASP A 333 -8.07 38.10 0.61
C ASP A 333 -6.58 38.45 0.71
N PRO A 334 -6.23 39.74 0.50
CA PRO A 334 -4.85 40.22 0.63
C PRO A 334 -4.23 40.00 2.02
N ALA A 335 -5.05 39.92 3.08
CA ALA A 335 -4.58 39.71 4.45
C ALA A 335 -4.24 38.24 4.75
N TYR A 336 -4.50 37.31 3.81
CA TYR A 336 -4.28 35.87 3.97
C TYR A 336 -2.87 35.54 4.44
N LEU A 337 -1.83 36.14 3.84
CA LEU A 337 -0.44 35.82 4.18
C LEU A 337 -0.09 36.21 5.60
N ASN A 338 -0.53 37.40 6.05
CA ASN A 338 -0.28 37.86 7.41
C ASN A 338 -1.02 37.00 8.44
N ARG A 339 -2.29 36.68 8.18
CA ARG A 339 -3.11 35.84 9.07
C ARG A 339 -2.53 34.43 9.22
N GLU A 340 -2.06 33.85 8.12
CA GLU A 340 -1.46 32.51 8.11
C GLU A 340 0.06 32.54 8.38
N GLN A 341 0.62 33.71 8.72
CA GLN A 341 2.03 33.96 9.07
C GLN A 341 3.04 33.48 8.00
N PHE A 342 2.76 33.78 6.74
CA PHE A 342 3.69 33.62 5.64
C PHE A 342 4.64 34.81 5.51
N GLU A 343 5.89 34.52 5.17
CA GLU A 343 6.86 35.47 4.65
C GLU A 343 7.08 35.22 3.16
N VAL A 344 7.19 36.30 2.39
CA VAL A 344 7.70 36.20 1.03
C VAL A 344 9.22 36.25 1.10
N ILE A 345 9.86 35.33 0.39
CA ILE A 345 11.32 35.24 0.30
C ILE A 345 11.77 35.17 -1.16
N ASP A 346 12.97 35.67 -1.44
CA ASP A 346 13.61 35.57 -2.75
C ASP A 346 14.20 34.16 -3.01
N GLY A 347 14.96 34.03 -4.10
CA GLY A 347 15.63 32.78 -4.46
C GLY A 347 16.73 32.34 -3.49
N GLU A 348 17.34 33.31 -2.78
CA GLU A 348 18.41 33.13 -1.80
C GLU A 348 17.86 32.86 -0.39
N GLY A 349 16.56 33.14 -0.18
CA GLY A 349 15.85 32.91 1.08
C GLY A 349 15.73 34.15 1.96
N ASN A 350 16.09 35.33 1.44
CA ASN A 350 15.95 36.59 2.17
C ASN A 350 14.50 37.07 2.15
N PRO A 351 13.97 37.62 3.26
CA PRO A 351 12.64 38.23 3.29
C PRO A 351 12.52 39.39 2.30
N VAL A 352 11.40 39.42 1.57
CA VAL A 352 11.06 40.50 0.64
C VAL A 352 9.82 41.21 1.15
N GLN A 353 9.88 42.53 1.26
CA GLN A 353 8.71 43.38 1.50
C GLN A 353 8.26 44.03 0.20
N PHE A 354 6.95 44.11 0.00
CA PHE A 354 6.36 44.72 -1.19
C PHE A 354 5.56 45.96 -0.83
N THR A 355 5.62 46.96 -1.70
CA THR A 355 4.58 47.97 -1.83
C THR A 355 3.35 47.36 -2.51
N GLU A 356 2.22 48.07 -2.52
CA GLU A 356 1.01 47.61 -3.23
C GLU A 356 1.25 47.42 -4.73
N GLU A 357 1.98 48.34 -5.37
CA GLU A 357 2.40 48.23 -6.77
C GLU A 357 3.34 47.04 -6.99
N GLY A 358 4.27 46.80 -6.07
CA GLY A 358 5.17 45.64 -6.12
C GLY A 358 4.42 44.31 -6.02
N TRP A 359 3.34 44.25 -5.23
CA TRP A 359 2.45 43.09 -5.19
C TRP A 359 1.76 42.83 -6.53
N GLN A 360 1.20 43.87 -7.16
CA GLN A 360 0.56 43.75 -8.46
C GLN A 360 1.54 43.27 -9.53
N GLN A 361 2.75 43.83 -9.55
CA GLN A 361 3.80 43.43 -10.49
C GLN A 361 4.25 41.98 -10.24
N ALA A 362 4.41 41.57 -8.99
CA ALA A 362 4.77 40.20 -8.63
C ALA A 362 3.69 39.21 -9.12
N LEU A 363 2.41 39.49 -8.87
CA LEU A 363 1.30 38.65 -9.33
C LEU A 363 1.22 38.59 -10.86
N ALA A 364 1.35 39.73 -11.54
CA ALA A 364 1.36 39.81 -13.00
C ALA A 364 2.51 39.02 -13.65
N SER A 365 3.64 38.91 -12.94
CA SER A 365 4.82 38.16 -13.40
C SER A 365 4.80 36.67 -13.03
N GLY A 366 3.65 36.13 -12.60
CA GLY A 366 3.54 34.72 -12.18
C GLY A 366 4.18 34.42 -10.82
N PHE A 367 4.35 35.45 -10.00
CA PHE A 367 4.89 35.43 -8.64
C PHE A 367 6.27 34.75 -8.57
N PRO A 368 7.38 35.41 -8.96
CA PRO A 368 8.72 34.81 -9.03
C PRO A 368 9.39 34.57 -7.67
N TYR A 369 8.65 34.74 -6.57
CA TYR A 369 9.10 34.57 -5.20
C TYR A 369 8.65 33.22 -4.61
N ARG A 370 9.16 32.92 -3.41
CA ARG A 370 8.75 31.76 -2.61
C ARG A 370 8.01 32.22 -1.36
N LEU A 371 7.17 31.35 -0.82
CA LEU A 371 6.52 31.57 0.48
C LEU A 371 7.12 30.62 1.52
N ARG A 372 7.38 31.16 2.72
CA ARG A 372 7.76 30.41 3.90
C ARG A 372 6.77 30.67 5.02
N GLN A 373 6.04 29.66 5.47
CA GLN A 373 5.23 29.77 6.69
C GLN A 373 6.15 29.66 7.91
N LYS A 374 5.97 30.57 8.87
CA LYS A 374 6.74 30.58 10.12
C LYS A 374 6.46 29.34 10.96
N PRO A 375 7.42 28.88 11.78
CA PRO A 375 7.15 27.87 12.80
C PRO A 375 6.07 28.30 13.78
N GLY A 376 5.27 27.34 14.25
CA GLY A 376 4.27 27.54 15.30
C GLY A 376 3.07 26.62 15.14
N ASP A 377 2.11 26.73 16.07
CA ASP A 377 0.95 25.83 16.09
C ASP A 377 0.00 26.04 14.90
N HIS A 378 0.07 27.20 14.24
CA HIS A 378 -0.67 27.50 13.01
C HIS A 378 -0.03 26.89 11.75
N ASN A 379 1.22 26.42 11.82
CA ASN A 379 1.98 25.96 10.67
C ASN A 379 1.32 24.72 10.04
N ALA A 380 1.23 24.66 8.72
CA ALA A 380 0.60 23.55 8.00
C ALA A 380 1.29 22.19 8.22
N LEU A 381 2.59 22.20 8.56
CA LEU A 381 3.37 21.03 8.95
C LEU A 381 3.25 20.68 10.46
N GLY A 382 2.57 21.53 11.23
CA GLY A 382 2.49 21.48 12.69
C GLY A 382 3.87 21.61 13.35
N ARG A 383 4.08 20.90 14.46
CA ARG A 383 5.29 20.98 15.29
C ARG A 383 6.35 19.93 14.98
N TYR A 384 6.01 18.89 14.24
CA TYR A 384 6.90 17.77 13.91
C TYR A 384 6.93 17.51 12.40
N LYS A 385 8.13 17.36 11.83
CA LYS A 385 8.35 16.87 10.47
C LYS A 385 9.41 15.77 10.51
N PHE A 386 9.15 14.63 9.90
CA PHE A 386 10.11 13.54 9.73
C PHE A 386 10.75 13.68 8.36
N TYR A 387 12.06 13.93 8.35
CA TYR A 387 12.80 14.18 7.12
C TYR A 387 13.26 12.87 6.49
N LEU A 388 12.91 12.71 5.22
CA LEU A 388 13.25 11.60 4.34
C LEU A 388 14.05 12.14 3.14
N PRO A 389 15.20 11.57 2.78
CA PRO A 389 15.85 11.85 1.50
C PRO A 389 14.98 11.30 0.34
N ASN A 390 14.44 12.17 -0.51
CA ASN A 390 13.70 11.79 -1.71
C ASN A 390 13.63 12.92 -2.74
N ASN A 391 13.35 12.56 -4.00
CA ASN A 391 13.26 13.49 -5.13
C ASN A 391 11.85 14.11 -5.31
N GLU A 392 10.87 13.70 -4.49
CA GLU A 392 9.46 14.05 -4.66
C GLU A 392 8.95 15.07 -3.62
N ALA A 393 9.84 15.57 -2.76
CA ALA A 393 9.50 16.48 -1.66
C ALA A 393 8.41 15.91 -0.72
N ILE A 394 8.41 14.59 -0.51
CA ILE A 394 7.48 13.90 0.38
C ILE A 394 8.06 13.86 1.79
N TYR A 395 7.22 14.14 2.79
CA TYR A 395 7.58 14.06 4.20
C TYR A 395 6.40 13.47 4.98
N LEU A 396 6.70 12.88 6.13
CA LEU A 396 5.72 12.69 7.19
C LEU A 396 5.76 13.93 8.08
N HIS A 397 4.60 14.42 8.52
CA HIS A 397 4.55 15.58 9.40
C HIS A 397 3.26 15.63 10.23
N SER A 398 3.27 16.41 11.30
CA SER A 398 2.08 16.68 12.12
C SER A 398 1.13 17.67 11.42
N THR A 399 -0.02 18.00 12.02
CA THR A 399 -0.88 19.05 11.47
C THR A 399 -1.73 19.69 12.56
N PRO A 400 -2.05 20.99 12.47
CA PRO A 400 -3.03 21.61 13.36
C PRO A 400 -4.46 21.14 13.12
N ARG A 401 -4.76 20.60 11.93
CA ARG A 401 -6.12 20.21 11.54
C ARG A 401 -6.43 18.77 11.95
N LYS A 402 -6.45 18.50 13.26
CA LYS A 402 -6.65 17.14 13.82
C LYS A 402 -8.03 16.54 13.49
N ALA A 403 -9.08 17.36 13.39
CA ALA A 403 -10.44 16.88 13.08
C ALA A 403 -10.57 16.13 11.73
N LEU A 404 -9.59 16.26 10.82
CA LEU A 404 -9.59 15.52 9.56
C LEU A 404 -9.28 14.03 9.72
N PHE A 405 -8.69 13.61 10.84
CA PHE A 405 -8.41 12.19 11.12
C PHE A 405 -9.66 11.37 11.46
N GLU A 406 -10.75 12.03 11.85
CA GLU A 406 -12.06 11.40 12.13
C GLU A 406 -12.85 11.06 10.85
N GLN A 407 -12.36 11.46 9.68
CA GLN A 407 -12.98 11.10 8.40
C GLN A 407 -12.61 9.67 7.99
N GLY A 408 -13.57 8.91 7.45
CA GLY A 408 -13.30 7.57 6.91
C GLY A 408 -12.37 7.60 5.68
N ALA A 409 -12.66 8.49 4.72
CA ALA A 409 -11.76 8.76 3.60
C ALA A 409 -10.77 9.88 3.96
N ARG A 410 -9.46 9.62 3.89
CA ARG A 410 -8.40 10.58 4.29
C ARG A 410 -7.38 10.91 3.19
N ALA A 411 -7.79 10.81 1.93
CA ALA A 411 -7.03 11.30 0.79
C ALA A 411 -7.28 12.81 0.57
N PHE A 412 -6.66 13.68 1.39
CA PHE A 412 -6.89 15.13 1.35
C PHE A 412 -5.64 15.98 1.07
N SER A 413 -4.45 15.40 1.15
CA SER A 413 -3.20 16.14 1.06
C SER A 413 -2.75 16.35 -0.40
N SER A 414 -1.60 17.02 -0.56
CA SER A 414 -0.93 17.23 -1.84
C SER A 414 0.22 16.26 -2.07
N GLY A 415 0.19 15.07 -1.45
CA GLY A 415 1.19 14.01 -1.58
C GLY A 415 1.90 13.68 -0.27
N CYS A 416 2.19 14.67 0.57
CA CYS A 416 2.78 14.44 1.90
C CYS A 416 1.84 13.69 2.85
N ILE A 417 2.40 13.07 3.87
CA ILE A 417 1.67 12.22 4.83
C ILE A 417 1.53 12.98 6.14
N ARG A 418 0.30 13.25 6.57
CA ARG A 418 0.05 13.85 7.89
C ARG A 418 -0.19 12.75 8.90
N VAL A 419 0.47 12.80 10.05
CA VAL A 419 0.39 11.81 11.12
C VAL A 419 -0.41 12.38 12.29
N GLU A 420 -1.41 11.65 12.77
CA GLU A 420 -2.28 12.06 13.88
C GLU A 420 -1.47 12.19 15.17
N HIS A 421 -0.77 11.13 15.55
CA HIS A 421 0.06 11.02 16.75
C HIS A 421 1.55 11.22 16.42
N ALA A 422 1.86 12.36 15.79
CA ALA A 422 3.22 12.68 15.34
C ALA A 422 4.20 12.95 16.49
N ASP A 423 3.68 13.42 17.61
CA ASP A 423 4.36 13.58 18.90
C ASP A 423 4.80 12.24 19.48
N ASP A 424 3.86 11.31 19.63
CA ASP A 424 4.14 9.95 20.13
C ASP A 424 5.12 9.20 19.20
N LEU A 425 4.97 9.36 17.88
CA LEU A 425 5.91 8.83 16.90
C LEU A 425 7.31 9.46 17.09
N ALA A 426 7.40 10.77 17.32
CA ALA A 426 8.69 11.42 17.52
C ALA A 426 9.37 10.94 18.81
N GLU A 427 8.62 10.76 19.90
CA GLU A 427 9.12 10.21 21.15
C GLU A 427 9.66 8.79 20.96
N LEU A 428 8.88 7.91 20.32
CA LEU A 428 9.28 6.54 20.04
C LEU A 428 10.58 6.46 19.22
N LEU A 429 10.69 7.24 18.14
CA LEU A 429 11.87 7.20 17.27
C LEU A 429 13.11 7.89 17.90
N LEU A 430 12.92 8.71 18.95
CA LEU A 430 14.01 9.37 19.69
C LEU A 430 14.39 8.65 20.98
N ALA A 431 13.69 7.58 21.38
CA ALA A 431 13.89 6.89 22.65
C ALA A 431 15.36 6.51 22.91
N ASP A 432 16.04 5.99 21.88
CA ASP A 432 17.45 5.55 21.95
C ASP A 432 18.45 6.68 21.63
N SER A 433 18.00 7.93 21.64
CA SER A 433 18.81 9.10 21.28
C SER A 433 19.16 9.96 22.51
N ARG A 434 20.08 10.90 22.31
CA ARG A 434 20.40 11.93 23.31
C ARG A 434 19.28 12.96 23.54
N TYR A 435 18.18 12.85 22.80
CA TYR A 435 17.05 13.78 22.86
C TYR A 435 15.92 13.19 23.70
N GLN A 436 16.16 13.13 25.01
CA GLN A 436 15.18 12.69 26.00
C GLN A 436 13.92 13.58 26.00
N PRO A 437 12.75 13.09 26.45
CA PRO A 437 11.48 13.80 26.36
C PRO A 437 11.50 15.25 26.88
N ASP A 438 12.14 15.51 28.03
CA ASP A 438 12.25 16.87 28.59
C ASP A 438 12.97 17.86 27.68
N LYS A 439 13.98 17.39 26.95
CA LYS A 439 14.73 18.21 25.99
C LYS A 439 13.91 18.49 24.74
N VAL A 440 13.11 17.54 24.28
CA VAL A 440 12.16 17.75 23.18
C VAL A 440 11.11 18.78 23.61
N ALA A 441 10.54 18.64 24.81
CA ALA A 441 9.57 19.57 25.36
C ALA A 441 10.15 21.00 25.53
N SER A 442 11.41 21.14 25.93
CA SER A 442 12.06 22.46 26.02
C SER A 442 12.22 23.12 24.65
N ILE A 443 12.64 22.35 23.63
CA ILE A 443 12.79 22.85 22.25
C ILE A 443 11.43 23.26 21.66
N LEU A 444 10.35 22.55 21.97
CA LEU A 444 9.01 22.90 21.50
C LEU A 444 8.49 24.22 22.08
N LYS A 445 9.04 24.70 23.21
CA LYS A 445 8.71 26.04 23.74
C LYS A 445 9.42 27.17 22.97
N GLU A 446 10.46 26.85 22.21
CA GLU A 446 11.15 27.81 21.35
C GLU A 446 10.36 28.07 20.05
N THR A 447 10.67 29.18 19.39
CA THR A 447 10.11 29.56 18.08
C THR A 447 10.99 29.13 16.89
N GLN A 448 12.19 28.61 17.17
CA GLN A 448 13.18 28.26 16.16
C GLN A 448 13.05 26.81 15.72
N THR A 449 13.29 26.57 14.42
CA THR A 449 13.39 25.22 13.88
C THR A 449 14.63 24.51 14.41
N LYS A 450 14.48 23.25 14.86
CA LYS A 450 15.61 22.40 15.27
C LYS A 450 15.58 21.07 14.56
N TRP A 451 16.73 20.62 14.09
CA TRP A 451 16.93 19.33 13.46
C TRP A 451 17.52 18.35 14.47
N LEU A 452 16.82 17.27 14.72
CA LEU A 452 17.24 16.18 15.60
C LEU A 452 17.63 14.98 14.73
N PRO A 453 18.91 14.83 14.35
CA PRO A 453 19.35 13.65 13.59
C PRO A 453 19.20 12.38 14.43
N LEU A 454 18.72 11.32 13.78
CA LEU A 454 18.66 9.99 14.38
C LEU A 454 20.06 9.36 14.32
N THR A 455 20.44 8.65 15.38
CA THR A 455 21.71 7.91 15.44
C THR A 455 21.73 6.81 14.38
N THR A 456 20.63 6.09 14.25
CA THR A 456 20.41 5.07 13.22
C THR A 456 19.23 5.51 12.38
N PRO A 457 19.41 5.74 11.06
CA PRO A 457 18.28 6.00 10.17
C PRO A 457 17.26 4.86 10.22
N ILE A 458 15.97 5.21 10.20
CA ILE A 458 14.89 4.24 10.33
C ILE A 458 14.23 4.07 8.97
N PRO A 459 14.24 2.87 8.35
CA PRO A 459 13.58 2.63 7.07
C PRO A 459 12.11 3.06 7.10
N VAL A 460 11.64 3.64 5.99
CA VAL A 460 10.24 3.99 5.79
C VAL A 460 9.76 3.52 4.44
N PHE A 461 8.55 2.94 4.42
CA PHE A 461 7.90 2.46 3.22
C PHE A 461 6.51 3.06 3.11
N THR A 462 6.12 3.48 1.92
CA THR A 462 4.72 3.72 1.57
C THR A 462 4.27 2.61 0.63
N VAL A 463 3.22 1.90 1.03
CA VAL A 463 2.71 0.71 0.33
C VAL A 463 1.23 0.86 0.00
N TYR A 464 0.71 0.01 -0.88
CA TYR A 464 -0.65 0.04 -1.35
C TYR A 464 -1.34 -1.30 -1.11
N TRP A 465 -1.64 -1.60 0.15
CA TRP A 465 -2.28 -2.86 0.51
C TRP A 465 -3.77 -2.67 0.77
N SER A 466 -4.58 -3.04 -0.21
CA SER A 466 -6.04 -2.87 -0.20
C SER A 466 -6.80 -4.06 0.38
N SER A 467 -6.13 -5.18 0.66
CA SER A 467 -6.72 -6.33 1.35
C SER A 467 -5.68 -7.16 2.09
N TRP A 468 -6.04 -7.67 3.27
CA TRP A 468 -5.22 -8.56 4.08
C TRP A 468 -6.12 -9.39 5.01
N ILE A 469 -5.55 -10.37 5.69
CA ILE A 469 -6.20 -11.10 6.79
C ILE A 469 -5.72 -10.47 8.09
N ASP A 470 -6.64 -10.09 8.97
CA ASP A 470 -6.31 -9.58 10.30
C ASP A 470 -6.05 -10.71 11.32
N GLU A 471 -5.75 -10.34 12.56
CA GLU A 471 -5.46 -11.26 13.66
C GLU A 471 -6.65 -12.16 14.02
N ASP A 472 -7.88 -11.72 13.74
CA ASP A 472 -9.11 -12.49 13.94
C ASP A 472 -9.39 -13.46 12.76
N GLY A 473 -8.49 -13.53 11.78
CA GLY A 473 -8.65 -14.35 10.58
C GLY A 473 -9.67 -13.80 9.60
N ARG A 474 -10.05 -12.52 9.70
CA ARG A 474 -11.04 -11.89 8.81
C ARG A 474 -10.37 -11.11 7.69
N GLN A 475 -10.96 -11.18 6.51
CA GLN A 475 -10.55 -10.34 5.39
C GLN A 475 -10.90 -8.86 5.66
N GLN A 476 -9.86 -8.05 5.69
CA GLN A 476 -9.91 -6.59 5.62
C GLN A 476 -9.84 -6.14 4.16
N LEU A 477 -10.56 -5.06 3.84
CA LEU A 477 -10.64 -4.46 2.50
C LEU A 477 -10.58 -2.94 2.59
N ARG A 478 -10.01 -2.30 1.58
CA ARG A 478 -9.96 -0.83 1.46
C ARG A 478 -10.28 -0.39 0.05
N ASN A 479 -10.84 0.80 -0.07
CA ASN A 479 -11.14 1.41 -1.37
C ASN A 479 -9.87 1.58 -2.21
N ASP A 480 -9.96 1.29 -3.50
CA ASP A 480 -8.89 1.53 -4.47
C ASP A 480 -8.82 3.03 -4.87
N ILE A 481 -8.29 3.84 -3.96
CA ILE A 481 -8.28 5.31 -4.08
C ILE A 481 -7.38 5.87 -5.18
N TYR A 482 -6.37 5.10 -5.64
CA TYR A 482 -5.44 5.47 -6.72
C TYR A 482 -5.51 4.57 -7.95
N GLY A 483 -6.39 3.56 -7.96
CA GLY A 483 -6.64 2.75 -9.15
C GLY A 483 -5.65 1.59 -9.39
N PHE A 484 -4.93 1.11 -8.36
CA PHE A 484 -3.91 0.06 -8.51
C PHE A 484 -4.52 -1.35 -8.57
N ASP A 485 -5.79 -1.50 -8.21
CA ASP A 485 -6.53 -2.76 -8.27
C ASP A 485 -7.51 -2.81 -9.44
N ARG A 486 -7.54 -1.77 -10.28
CA ARG A 486 -8.27 -1.79 -11.54
C ARG A 486 -7.61 -2.80 -12.46
N VAL A 487 -8.23 -3.96 -12.61
CA VAL A 487 -7.84 -4.93 -13.63
C VAL A 487 -8.95 -5.00 -14.67
N SER A 488 -8.56 -4.92 -15.94
CA SER A 488 -9.40 -5.29 -17.06
C SER A 488 -8.99 -6.67 -17.56
N TYR A 489 -9.61 -7.74 -17.07
CA TYR A 489 -9.70 -8.97 -17.87
C TYR A 489 -11.16 -9.33 -18.10
N GLN A 490 -11.56 -9.21 -19.37
CA GLN A 490 -12.80 -9.71 -19.91
C GLN A 490 -12.76 -11.25 -19.90
N SER A 491 -13.25 -11.87 -18.85
CA SER A 491 -13.90 -13.20 -18.82
C SER A 491 -14.11 -13.59 -17.37
N ARG A 492 -15.23 -14.27 -17.07
CA ARG A 492 -15.42 -14.97 -15.79
C ARG A 492 -14.18 -15.85 -15.58
N LEU A 493 -13.47 -15.62 -14.47
CA LEU A 493 -12.08 -16.07 -14.32
C LEU A 493 -11.97 -17.55 -14.02
N LEU A 494 -13.06 -18.22 -13.60
CA LEU A 494 -13.14 -19.66 -13.36
C LEU A 494 -14.55 -20.20 -13.66
#